data_AF-K2C6G2-F1
#
_entry.id   AF-K2C6G2-F1
#
_cell.length_a   1.000
_cell.length_b   1.000
_cell.length_c   1.000
_cell.angle_alpha   90.00
_cell.angle_beta   90.00
_cell.angle_gamma   90.00
#
_symmetry.space_group_name_H-M   'P 1'
#
loop_
_entity.id
_entity.type
_entity.pdbx_description
1 polymer ?
#
loop_
_entity_poly.entity_id
_entity_poly.type
_entity_poly.pdbx_seq_one_letter_code
_entity_poly.pdbx_strand_id
1 'polypeptide(L)'
;MVLARSDNQNNRYYSMSTQIKNERKKYYEILESTQKKNLDITPWLEWFLGCLHRAINQSEIILKNVLNKSAFWKQHTAKSFNQRQIIMLNILFDGFKGKLTSSKWAKMTKCSQDTAARDIHQLIENNILVRSAEGGRSTHYVLKEYPINYIE
;
A
#
# COMPACT_ATOMS: atom_id res chain seq x y z
N MET A 1 -19.45 -17.52 -5.38
CA MET A 1 -18.39 -17.79 -6.38
C MET A 1 -17.67 -19.06 -5.96
N VAL A 2 -17.47 -20.03 -6.86
CA VAL A 2 -17.01 -21.41 -6.55
C VAL A 2 -15.70 -21.44 -5.75
N LEU A 3 -14.76 -20.53 -6.04
CA LEU A 3 -13.48 -20.40 -5.30
C LEU A 3 -13.64 -20.09 -3.79
N ALA A 4 -14.64 -19.31 -3.39
CA ALA A 4 -14.83 -19.03 -1.95
C ALA A 4 -15.41 -20.24 -1.20
N ARG A 5 -16.01 -21.20 -1.93
CA ARG A 5 -16.54 -22.44 -1.35
C ARG A 5 -15.48 -23.53 -1.23
N SER A 6 -14.40 -23.49 -2.01
CA SER A 6 -13.27 -24.44 -1.88
C SER A 6 -12.43 -24.15 -0.65
N ASP A 7 -12.32 -22.89 -0.24
CA ASP A 7 -11.38 -22.47 0.80
C ASP A 7 -11.94 -22.62 2.23
N ASN A 8 -13.23 -23.00 2.37
CA ASN A 8 -13.95 -23.18 3.65
C ASN A 8 -13.83 -22.00 4.65
N GLN A 9 -13.52 -20.80 4.16
CA GLN A 9 -13.39 -19.58 4.96
C GLN A 9 -14.63 -18.70 4.80
N ASN A 10 -15.15 -18.21 5.92
CA ASN A 10 -16.33 -17.33 5.94
C ASN A 10 -16.02 -15.89 5.47
N ASN A 11 -14.75 -15.49 5.54
CA ASN A 11 -14.28 -14.15 5.19
C ASN A 11 -13.43 -14.18 3.92
N ARG A 12 -13.74 -13.26 3.00
CA ARG A 12 -13.05 -13.16 1.72
C ARG A 12 -12.00 -12.06 1.79
N TYR A 13 -10.75 -12.45 1.94
CA TYR A 13 -9.66 -11.47 2.08
C TYR A 13 -9.13 -10.94 0.74
N TYR A 14 -9.56 -11.50 -0.41
CA TYR A 14 -9.12 -11.10 -1.75
C TYR A 14 -10.26 -10.80 -2.72
N SER A 15 -10.00 -9.92 -3.70
CA SER A 15 -10.98 -9.53 -4.73
C SER A 15 -10.50 -9.87 -6.14
N MET A 16 -10.99 -11.01 -6.65
CA MET A 16 -10.77 -11.42 -8.05
C MET A 16 -11.30 -10.39 -9.05
N SER A 17 -12.46 -9.79 -8.79
CA SER A 17 -13.05 -8.80 -9.71
C SER A 17 -12.20 -7.54 -9.81
N THR A 18 -11.61 -7.08 -8.70
CA THR A 18 -10.67 -5.96 -8.71
C THR A 18 -9.43 -6.30 -9.54
N GLN A 19 -8.87 -7.49 -9.36
CA GLN A 19 -7.68 -7.90 -10.11
C GLN A 19 -7.96 -8.08 -11.61
N ILE A 20 -9.08 -8.72 -11.97
CA ILE A 20 -9.52 -8.84 -13.37
C ILE A 20 -9.74 -7.47 -14.00
N LYS A 21 -10.33 -6.51 -13.28
CA LYS A 21 -10.50 -5.13 -13.75
C LYS A 21 -9.15 -4.45 -14.01
N ASN A 22 -8.16 -4.65 -13.14
CA ASN A 22 -6.80 -4.13 -13.34
C ASN A 22 -6.13 -4.75 -14.58
N GLU A 23 -6.48 -6.00 -14.91
CA GLU A 23 -5.93 -6.75 -16.04
C GLU A 23 -6.90 -6.86 -17.23
N ARG A 24 -7.85 -5.92 -17.35
CA ARG A 24 -8.98 -6.01 -18.30
C ARG A 24 -8.54 -6.32 -19.74
N LYS A 25 -7.42 -5.75 -20.18
CA LYS A 25 -6.87 -6.00 -21.52
C LYS A 25 -6.51 -7.48 -21.72
N LYS A 26 -5.70 -8.04 -20.80
CA LYS A 26 -5.29 -9.45 -20.83
C LYS A 26 -6.47 -10.40 -20.68
N TYR A 27 -7.45 -10.03 -19.85
CA TYR A 27 -8.68 -10.81 -19.72
C TYR A 27 -9.37 -11.02 -21.07
N TYR A 28 -9.57 -9.96 -21.84
CA TYR A 28 -10.22 -10.08 -23.15
C TYR A 28 -9.34 -10.77 -24.19
N GLU A 29 -8.02 -10.51 -24.20
CA GLU A 29 -7.08 -11.20 -25.11
C GLU A 29 -7.11 -12.72 -24.93
N ILE A 30 -7.08 -13.18 -23.68
CA ILE A 30 -7.05 -14.62 -23.38
C ILE A 30 -8.41 -15.24 -23.65
N LEU A 31 -9.50 -14.56 -23.30
CA LEU A 31 -10.86 -15.02 -23.58
C LEU A 31 -11.10 -15.16 -25.10
N GLU A 32 -10.64 -14.20 -25.90
CA GLU A 32 -10.69 -14.27 -27.36
C GLU A 32 -9.83 -15.42 -27.91
N SER A 33 -8.59 -15.57 -27.43
CA SER A 33 -7.68 -16.62 -27.92
C SER A 33 -8.17 -18.04 -27.59
N THR A 34 -8.80 -18.22 -26.43
CA THR A 34 -9.36 -19.50 -25.97
C THR A 34 -10.62 -19.88 -26.76
N GLN A 35 -11.34 -18.89 -27.29
CA GLN A 35 -12.53 -19.11 -28.12
C GLN A 35 -12.21 -19.39 -29.60
N LYS A 36 -11.02 -19.02 -30.09
CA LYS A 36 -10.65 -19.06 -31.53
C LYS A 36 -9.75 -20.24 -31.94
N LYS A 37 -9.65 -21.29 -31.13
CA LYS A 37 -8.81 -22.48 -31.40
C LYS A 37 -9.51 -23.78 -30.95
N ASN A 38 -8.79 -24.90 -31.03
CA ASN A 38 -9.18 -26.15 -30.36
C ASN A 38 -9.50 -25.85 -28.88
N LEU A 39 -10.40 -26.63 -28.27
CA LEU A 39 -10.92 -26.52 -26.89
C LEU A 39 -9.85 -26.61 -25.76
N ASP A 40 -8.61 -26.23 -26.03
CA ASP A 40 -7.53 -26.09 -25.06
C ASP A 40 -7.75 -24.83 -24.19
N ILE A 41 -8.21 -25.07 -22.97
CA ILE A 41 -8.44 -24.05 -21.95
C ILE A 41 -7.21 -23.82 -21.05
N THR A 42 -6.08 -24.49 -21.31
CA THR A 42 -4.87 -24.38 -20.48
C THR A 42 -4.40 -22.93 -20.31
N PRO A 43 -4.29 -22.11 -21.38
CA PRO A 43 -3.87 -20.71 -21.24
C PRO A 43 -4.82 -19.87 -20.38
N TRP A 44 -6.12 -20.18 -20.46
CA TRP A 44 -7.13 -19.53 -19.62
C TRP A 44 -6.94 -19.88 -18.14
N LEU A 45 -6.73 -21.15 -17.82
CA LEU A 45 -6.51 -21.62 -16.46
C LEU A 45 -5.23 -21.03 -15.85
N GLU A 46 -4.13 -21.02 -16.60
CA GLU A 46 -2.86 -20.42 -16.17
C GLU A 46 -3.02 -18.94 -15.83
N TRP A 47 -3.69 -18.18 -16.71
CA TRP A 47 -3.94 -16.76 -16.44
C TRP A 47 -4.86 -16.55 -15.25
N PHE A 48 -5.92 -17.36 -15.13
CA PHE A 48 -6.88 -17.27 -14.05
C PHE A 48 -6.23 -17.56 -12.68
N LEU A 49 -5.42 -18.61 -12.58
CA LEU A 49 -4.66 -18.93 -11.37
C LEU A 49 -3.62 -17.86 -11.06
N GLY A 50 -2.95 -17.32 -12.09
CA GLY A 50 -2.07 -16.18 -11.92
C GLY A 50 -2.80 -14.92 -11.41
N CYS A 51 -4.01 -14.66 -11.89
CA CYS A 51 -4.86 -13.57 -11.45
C CYS A 51 -5.26 -13.75 -9.98
N LEU A 52 -5.62 -14.97 -9.58
CA LEU A 52 -5.89 -15.31 -8.19
C LEU A 52 -4.68 -15.08 -7.28
N HIS A 53 -3.50 -15.56 -7.67
CA HIS A 53 -2.27 -15.35 -6.92
C HIS A 53 -1.97 -13.85 -6.74
N ARG A 54 -2.10 -13.04 -7.79
CA ARG A 54 -1.91 -11.59 -7.70
C ARG A 54 -2.96 -10.90 -6.82
N ALA A 55 -4.22 -11.36 -6.86
CA ALA A 55 -5.27 -10.85 -5.99
C ALA A 55 -4.97 -11.13 -4.50
N ILE A 56 -4.45 -12.33 -4.18
CA ILE A 56 -4.04 -12.70 -2.83
C ILE A 56 -2.87 -11.82 -2.35
N ASN A 57 -1.81 -11.68 -3.17
CA ASN A 57 -0.65 -10.87 -2.81
C ASN A 57 -1.04 -9.39 -2.60
N GLN A 58 -1.95 -8.86 -3.41
CA GLN A 58 -2.42 -7.49 -3.25
C GLN A 58 -3.16 -7.29 -1.92
N SER A 59 -3.92 -8.29 -1.49
CA SER A 59 -4.60 -8.28 -0.20
C SER A 59 -3.65 -8.35 0.99
N GLU A 60 -2.59 -9.14 0.88
CA GLU A 60 -1.54 -9.20 1.90
C GLU A 60 -0.88 -7.82 2.09
N ILE A 61 -0.58 -7.12 0.99
CA ILE A 61 -0.02 -5.76 1.04
C ILE A 61 -0.99 -4.79 1.72
N ILE A 62 -2.28 -4.84 1.37
CA ILE A 62 -3.30 -3.98 1.98
C ILE A 62 -3.41 -4.27 3.48
N LEU A 63 -3.47 -5.55 3.86
CA LEU A 63 -3.56 -5.96 5.25
C LEU A 63 -2.34 -5.50 6.05
N LYS A 64 -1.13 -5.68 5.51
CA LYS A 64 0.12 -5.22 6.11
C LYS A 64 0.07 -3.71 6.39
N ASN A 65 -0.38 -2.91 5.43
CA ASN A 65 -0.50 -1.46 5.61
C ASN A 65 -1.53 -1.07 6.67
N VAL A 66 -2.69 -1.74 6.70
CA VAL A 66 -3.73 -1.48 7.71
C VAL A 66 -3.23 -1.84 9.11
N LEU A 67 -2.59 -3.00 9.27
CA LEU A 67 -2.02 -3.45 10.54
C LEU A 67 -0.92 -2.50 11.02
N ASN A 68 0.01 -2.11 10.13
CA ASN A 68 1.06 -1.15 10.45
C ASN A 68 0.49 0.21 10.90
N LYS A 69 -0.50 0.74 10.17
CA LYS A 69 -1.16 2.00 10.52
C LYS A 69 -1.86 1.90 11.88
N SER A 70 -2.57 0.80 12.14
CA SER A 70 -3.24 0.56 13.42
C SER A 70 -2.24 0.46 14.57
N ALA A 71 -1.18 -0.34 14.42
CA ALA A 71 -0.13 -0.52 15.42
C ALA A 71 0.58 0.81 15.72
N PHE A 72 0.90 1.59 14.68
CA PHE A 72 1.50 2.91 14.82
C PHE A 72 0.65 3.83 15.71
N TRP A 73 -0.64 3.98 15.40
CA TRP A 73 -1.53 4.87 16.16
C TRP A 73 -1.75 4.38 17.59
N LYS A 74 -1.84 3.07 17.80
CA LYS A 74 -1.92 2.46 19.14
C LYS A 74 -0.67 2.76 19.97
N GLN A 75 0.52 2.64 19.39
CA GLN A 75 1.78 2.92 20.07
C GLN A 75 1.95 4.42 20.38
N HIS A 76 1.42 5.29 19.52
CA HIS A 76 1.64 6.74 19.60
C HIS A 76 0.44 7.51 20.19
N THR A 77 -0.52 6.83 20.84
CA THR A 77 -1.72 7.47 21.39
C THR A 77 -1.41 8.53 22.45
N ALA A 78 -0.32 8.37 23.22
CA ALA A 78 0.11 9.33 24.24
C ALA A 78 0.93 10.52 23.69
N LYS A 79 1.36 10.48 22.42
CA LYS A 79 2.13 11.55 21.79
C LYS A 79 1.20 12.58 21.16
N SER A 80 1.49 13.86 21.39
CA SER A 80 0.77 14.93 20.72
C SER A 80 1.33 15.15 19.31
N PHE A 81 0.51 14.89 18.30
CA PHE A 81 0.80 15.27 16.92
C PHE A 81 -0.01 16.50 16.56
N ASN A 82 0.61 17.41 15.82
CA ASN A 82 -0.15 18.51 15.24
C ASN A 82 -1.00 18.02 14.05
N GLN A 83 -2.02 18.79 13.67
CA GLN A 83 -2.96 18.40 12.61
C GLN A 83 -2.27 18.14 11.27
N ARG A 84 -1.20 18.88 10.93
CA ARG A 84 -0.45 18.70 9.68
C ARG A 84 0.32 17.39 9.67
N GLN A 85 0.93 17.02 10.80
CA GLN A 85 1.58 15.72 10.99
C GLN A 85 0.58 14.58 10.87
N ILE A 86 -0.60 14.68 11.51
CA ILE A 86 -1.64 13.65 11.40
C ILE A 86 -2.07 13.44 9.95
N ILE A 87 -2.32 14.53 9.21
CA ILE A 87 -2.68 14.46 7.78
C ILE A 87 -1.58 13.75 6.99
N MET A 88 -0.34 14.20 7.14
CA MET A 88 0.78 13.65 6.37
C MET A 88 1.09 12.20 6.73
N LEU A 89 1.02 11.82 8.00
CA LEU A 89 1.20 10.43 8.43
C LEU A 89 0.12 9.53 7.82
N ASN A 90 -1.14 9.94 7.82
CA ASN A 90 -2.21 9.16 7.17
C ASN A 90 -1.93 8.97 5.68
N ILE A 91 -1.56 10.03 4.96
CA ILE A 91 -1.22 9.96 3.54
C ILE A 91 -0.02 9.03 3.30
N LEU A 92 1.00 9.07 4.16
CA LEU A 92 2.17 8.19 4.05
C LEU A 92 1.76 6.72 4.22
N PHE A 93 0.93 6.39 5.21
CA PHE A 93 0.41 5.03 5.42
C PHE A 93 -0.55 4.57 4.31
N ASP A 94 -1.29 5.49 3.68
CA ASP A 94 -2.27 5.17 2.64
C ASP A 94 -1.66 5.01 1.23
N GLY A 95 -0.33 5.03 1.12
CA GLY A 95 0.39 4.77 -0.13
C GLY A 95 0.82 6.05 -0.87
N PHE A 96 1.61 6.88 -0.19
CA PHE A 96 2.17 8.10 -0.78
C PHE A 96 3.07 7.81 -2.00
N LYS A 97 2.81 8.50 -3.11
CA LYS A 97 3.58 8.34 -4.35
C LYS A 97 4.73 9.35 -4.45
N GLY A 98 5.93 8.83 -4.68
CA GLY A 98 7.16 9.60 -4.89
C GLY A 98 7.87 9.98 -3.58
N LYS A 99 8.88 10.86 -3.68
CA LYS A 99 9.74 11.25 -2.56
C LYS A 99 9.08 12.34 -1.71
N LEU A 100 9.04 12.17 -0.39
CA LEU A 100 8.53 13.18 0.53
C LEU A 100 9.64 14.20 0.82
N THR A 101 9.45 15.43 0.39
CA THR A 101 10.34 16.57 0.69
C THR A 101 9.61 17.59 1.55
N SER A 102 10.34 18.51 2.21
CA SER A 102 9.72 19.62 2.96
C SER A 102 8.86 20.52 2.06
N SER A 103 9.26 20.72 0.80
CA SER A 103 8.47 21.46 -0.19
C SER A 103 7.15 20.76 -0.55
N LYS A 104 7.14 19.43 -0.65
CA LYS A 104 5.92 18.67 -0.92
C LYS A 104 4.98 18.65 0.29
N TRP A 105 5.55 18.49 1.49
CA TRP A 105 4.82 18.65 2.75
C TRP A 105 4.14 20.02 2.83
N ALA A 106 4.91 21.10 2.68
CA ALA A 106 4.41 22.49 2.73
C ALA A 106 3.23 22.74 1.79
N LYS A 107 3.33 22.25 0.53
CA LYS A 107 2.24 22.34 -0.45
C LYS A 107 1.00 21.57 -0.03
N MET A 108 1.16 20.36 0.50
CA MET A 108 0.04 19.49 0.89
C MET A 108 -0.67 19.97 2.16
N THR A 109 0.08 20.55 3.10
CA THR A 109 -0.45 21.04 4.38
C THR A 109 -0.69 22.55 4.41
N LYS A 110 -0.50 23.24 3.27
CA LYS A 110 -0.68 24.68 3.09
C LYS A 110 0.05 25.52 4.17
N CYS A 111 1.32 25.19 4.43
CA CYS A 111 2.16 25.93 5.38
C CYS A 111 3.47 26.40 4.71
N SER A 112 4.24 27.24 5.40
CA SER A 112 5.56 27.64 4.91
C SER A 112 6.54 26.46 4.92
N GLN A 113 7.59 26.55 4.10
CA GLN A 113 8.63 25.51 4.04
C GLN A 113 9.35 25.35 5.39
N ASP A 114 9.56 26.44 6.13
CA ASP A 114 10.15 26.39 7.49
C ASP A 114 9.23 25.67 8.48
N THR A 115 7.92 25.91 8.39
CA THR A 115 6.95 25.20 9.23
C THR A 115 6.93 23.70 8.92
N ALA A 116 6.94 23.34 7.63
CA ALA A 116 7.04 21.95 7.19
C ALA A 116 8.34 21.29 7.66
N ALA A 117 9.47 22.00 7.59
CA ALA A 117 10.75 21.49 8.06
C ALA A 117 10.73 21.21 9.58
N ARG A 118 10.13 22.10 10.38
CA ARG A 118 9.94 21.87 11.82
C ARG A 118 9.02 20.68 12.11
N ASP A 119 7.90 20.56 11.39
CA ASP A 119 6.99 19.41 11.53
C ASP A 119 7.72 18.08 11.27
N ILE A 120 8.53 18.03 10.20
CA ILE A 120 9.31 16.85 9.84
C ILE A 120 10.40 16.58 10.86
N HIS A 121 11.11 17.61 11.33
CA HIS A 121 12.17 17.46 12.33
C HIS A 121 11.65 16.83 13.61
N GLN A 122 10.50 17.29 14.11
CA GLN A 122 9.85 16.71 15.28
C GLN A 122 9.51 15.22 15.07
N LEU A 123 9.08 14.83 13.87
CA LEU A 123 8.82 13.42 13.56
C LEU A 123 10.11 12.59 13.47
N ILE A 124 11.24 13.19 13.06
CA ILE A 124 12.55 12.53 13.06
C ILE A 124 13.06 12.33 14.49
N GLU A 125 13.00 13.37 15.33
CA GLU A 125 13.36 13.27 16.76
C GLU A 125 12.54 12.19 17.47
N ASN A 126 11.28 12.04 17.07
CA ASN A 126 10.38 11.01 17.57
C ASN A 126 10.58 9.61 16.97
N ASN A 127 11.60 9.41 16.12
CA ASN A 127 11.88 8.15 15.41
C ASN A 127 10.75 7.67 14.49
N ILE A 128 9.90 8.58 13.99
CA ILE A 128 8.76 8.24 13.12
C ILE A 128 9.15 8.36 11.65
N LEU A 129 9.91 9.41 11.32
CA LEU A 129 10.50 9.60 10.00
C LEU A 129 12.01 9.42 10.06
N VAL A 130 12.59 8.94 8.96
CA VAL A 130 14.03 8.91 8.75
C VAL A 130 14.38 9.58 7.43
N ARG A 131 15.55 10.19 7.38
CA ARG A 131 16.12 10.67 6.11
C ARG A 131 16.51 9.46 5.28
N SER A 132 16.07 9.40 4.04
CA SER A 132 16.46 8.30 3.15
C SER A 132 17.94 8.38 2.80
N ALA A 133 18.57 7.21 2.64
CA ALA A 133 19.97 7.06 2.26
C ALA A 133 20.22 7.29 0.76
N GLU A 134 19.17 7.42 -0.07
CA GLU A 134 19.33 7.62 -1.51
C GLU A 134 20.01 8.97 -1.82
N GLY A 135 21.21 8.91 -2.37
CA GLY A 135 22.01 10.06 -2.76
C GLY A 135 21.39 10.83 -3.93
N GLY A 136 20.88 12.03 -3.65
CA GLY A 136 20.37 12.96 -4.66
C GLY A 136 20.46 14.40 -4.17
N ARG A 137 20.21 15.37 -5.06
CA ARG A 137 20.28 16.81 -4.72
C ARG A 137 19.25 17.25 -3.68
N SER A 138 18.16 16.50 -3.51
CA SER A 138 17.08 16.82 -2.58
C SER A 138 16.94 15.80 -1.45
N THR A 139 16.89 16.32 -0.22
CA THR A 139 16.58 15.52 0.97
C THR A 139 15.15 15.01 0.90
N HIS A 140 14.97 13.70 1.08
CA HIS A 140 13.65 13.12 1.26
C HIS A 140 13.56 12.22 2.50
N TYR A 141 12.33 12.07 2.97
CA TYR A 141 11.99 11.43 4.21
C TYR A 141 11.08 10.23 3.95
N VAL A 142 11.22 9.18 4.76
CA VAL A 142 10.39 7.98 4.69
C VAL A 142 9.93 7.60 6.10
N LEU A 143 8.81 6.89 6.21
CA LEU A 143 8.41 6.27 7.47
C LEU A 143 9.52 5.30 7.91
N LYS A 144 9.87 5.35 9.19
CA LYS A 144 10.72 4.30 9.78
C LYS A 144 9.96 2.98 9.68
N GLU A 145 10.63 1.92 9.24
CA GLU A 145 10.02 0.59 9.27
C GLU A 145 9.74 0.19 10.72
N TYR A 146 8.50 -0.19 10.98
CA TYR A 146 8.10 -0.82 12.23
C TYR A 146 8.03 -2.33 11.95
N PRO A 147 8.88 -3.16 12.57
CA PRO A 147 8.74 -4.60 12.43
C PRO A 147 7.36 -5.01 12.97
N ILE A 148 6.63 -5.77 12.15
CA ILE A 148 5.44 -6.47 12.65
C ILE A 148 5.99 -7.57 13.55
N ASN A 149 5.94 -7.35 14.86
CA ASN A 149 6.10 -8.45 15.80
C ASN A 149 4.86 -9.33 15.63
N TYR A 150 5.03 -10.46 14.94
CA TYR A 150 4.07 -11.55 15.06
C TYR A 150 4.01 -11.91 16.53
N ILE A 151 2.85 -11.68 17.15
CA ILE A 151 2.57 -12.20 18.48
C ILE A 151 2.52 -13.72 18.28
N GLU A 152 3.50 -14.43 18.83
CA GLU A 152 3.43 -15.89 19.06
C GLU A 152 2.35 -16.22 20.09
#